data_AF-A0A662D839-F1
#
_entry.id   AF-A0A662D839-F1
#
_cell.length_a   1.000
_cell.length_b   1.000
_cell.length_c   1.000
_cell.angle_alpha   90.00
_cell.angle_beta   90.00
_cell.angle_gamma   90.00
#
_symmetry.space_group_name_H-M   'P 1'
#
loop_
_entity.id
_entity.type
_entity.pdbx_description
1 polymer ?
#
loop_
_entity_poly.entity_id
_entity_poly.type
_entity_poly.pdbx_seq_one_letter_code
_entity_poly.pdbx_strand_id
1 'polypeptide(L)'
;MVFTFHHQEEKAWGAVLQSVLNAGFYISSIYPVQSESTTNLHIFQKANVRYDMVVVCRKREVQPEKKHWSTLEDQIYFKVEDELKRLEKHKKNLSSEDVFVVTIGKCLEVYSKHYPEVYKGEKRVSIEEALSSIREIVDSQLMHTRFNQVAGETDTLTAIYLFYLAGKTSISYESLNKALKMRSLGVKEVIDSGLAEREGNQLLVLTPLERKEILESKRKENLSVIDRVHYL
;
A
#
# COMPACT_ATOMS: atom_id res chain seq x y z
N MET A 1 -18.67 -12.86 -19.68
CA MET A 1 -19.43 -12.30 -18.53
C MET A 1 -18.84 -10.95 -18.20
N VAL A 2 -19.68 -9.95 -17.91
CA VAL A 2 -19.23 -8.62 -17.48
C VAL A 2 -20.06 -8.21 -16.29
N PHE A 3 -19.42 -7.69 -15.25
CA PHE A 3 -20.09 -7.16 -14.05
C PHE A 3 -19.29 -6.00 -13.47
N THR A 4 -19.93 -5.18 -12.65
CA THR A 4 -19.27 -4.15 -11.85
C THR A 4 -19.06 -4.64 -10.43
N PHE A 5 -17.93 -4.29 -9.83
CA PHE A 5 -17.65 -4.62 -8.44
C PHE A 5 -16.73 -3.58 -7.80
N HIS A 6 -17.03 -3.21 -6.56
CA HIS A 6 -16.13 -2.47 -5.70
C HIS A 6 -16.34 -2.91 -4.25
N HIS A 7 -15.24 -3.07 -3.52
CA HIS A 7 -15.28 -3.31 -2.08
C HIS A 7 -13.93 -2.95 -1.47
N GLN A 8 -13.91 -2.51 -0.21
CA GLN A 8 -12.67 -2.20 0.51
C GLN A 8 -12.04 -3.46 1.15
N GLU A 9 -12.89 -4.37 1.60
CA GLU A 9 -12.43 -5.60 2.26
C GLU A 9 -11.91 -6.63 1.26
N GLU A 10 -10.77 -7.21 1.60
CA GLU A 10 -10.12 -8.30 0.86
C GLU A 10 -11.02 -9.54 0.72
N LYS A 11 -11.75 -9.89 1.77
CA LYS A 11 -12.63 -11.07 1.77
C LYS A 11 -13.70 -11.01 0.68
N ALA A 12 -14.22 -9.82 0.40
CA ALA A 12 -15.20 -9.63 -0.66
C ALA A 12 -14.58 -9.85 -2.06
N TRP A 13 -13.37 -9.33 -2.29
CA TRP A 13 -12.61 -9.61 -3.51
C TRP A 13 -12.31 -11.11 -3.67
N GLY A 14 -11.96 -11.79 -2.57
CA GLY A 14 -11.77 -13.24 -2.52
C GLY A 14 -12.99 -14.02 -2.95
N ALA A 15 -14.15 -13.73 -2.35
CA ALA A 15 -15.39 -14.42 -2.68
C ALA A 15 -15.81 -14.26 -4.14
N VAL A 16 -15.70 -13.05 -4.69
CA VAL A 16 -16.03 -12.77 -6.10
C VAL A 16 -15.03 -13.47 -7.02
N LEU A 17 -13.73 -13.33 -6.77
CA LEU A 17 -12.70 -13.96 -7.57
C LEU A 17 -12.85 -15.48 -7.57
N GLN A 18 -13.07 -16.08 -6.40
CA GLN A 18 -13.32 -17.52 -6.25
C GLN A 18 -14.53 -17.97 -7.06
N SER A 19 -15.63 -17.22 -7.02
CA SER A 19 -16.85 -17.54 -7.77
C SER A 19 -16.61 -17.50 -9.29
N VAL A 20 -15.93 -16.46 -9.78
CA VAL A 20 -15.58 -16.31 -11.19
C VAL A 20 -14.67 -17.45 -11.66
N LEU A 21 -13.61 -17.75 -10.90
CA LEU A 21 -12.63 -18.77 -11.24
C LEU A 21 -13.23 -20.18 -11.19
N ASN A 22 -14.07 -20.49 -10.20
CA ASN A 22 -14.76 -21.77 -10.08
C ASN A 22 -15.79 -21.99 -11.18
N ALA A 23 -16.42 -20.93 -11.67
CA ALA A 23 -17.30 -21.00 -12.84
C ALA A 23 -16.55 -21.21 -14.17
N GLY A 24 -15.22 -21.38 -14.13
CA GLY A 24 -14.38 -21.59 -15.31
C GLY A 24 -14.12 -20.31 -16.10
N PHE A 25 -14.27 -19.13 -15.49
CA PHE A 25 -13.91 -17.86 -16.10
C PHE A 25 -12.57 -17.35 -15.56
N TYR A 26 -11.94 -16.44 -16.31
CA TYR A 26 -10.83 -15.62 -15.82
C TYR A 26 -11.07 -14.16 -16.18
N ILE A 27 -10.41 -13.25 -15.46
CA ILE A 27 -10.52 -11.81 -15.72
C ILE A 27 -9.59 -11.49 -16.90
N SER A 28 -10.18 -11.20 -18.06
CA SER A 28 -9.41 -10.81 -19.24
C SER A 28 -8.94 -9.36 -19.16
N SER A 29 -9.79 -8.50 -18.60
CA SER A 29 -9.54 -7.07 -18.46
C SER A 29 -10.35 -6.49 -17.31
N ILE A 30 -9.83 -5.48 -16.65
CA ILE A 30 -10.57 -4.72 -15.63
C ILE A 30 -10.42 -3.21 -15.88
N TYR A 31 -11.48 -2.44 -15.73
CA TYR A 31 -11.44 -0.99 -15.98
C TYR A 31 -12.10 -0.23 -14.83
N PRO A 32 -11.40 0.74 -14.23
CA PRO A 32 -12.00 1.60 -13.23
C PRO A 32 -12.91 2.62 -13.89
N VAL A 33 -14.16 2.68 -13.44
CA VAL A 33 -15.16 3.66 -13.86
C VAL A 33 -15.63 4.37 -12.60
N GLN A 34 -15.67 5.70 -12.66
CA GLN A 34 -16.16 6.48 -11.54
C GLN A 34 -17.65 6.20 -11.36
N SER A 35 -18.03 5.68 -10.18
CA SER A 35 -19.43 5.58 -9.78
C SER A 35 -19.94 7.00 -9.44
N GLU A 36 -21.25 7.24 -9.58
CA GLU A 36 -21.90 8.56 -9.68
C GLU A 36 -21.25 9.77 -8.95
N SER A 37 -21.37 10.94 -9.58
CA SER A 37 -20.91 12.24 -9.11
C SER A 37 -21.38 12.54 -7.67
N THR A 38 -20.47 12.86 -6.77
CA THR A 38 -20.81 13.44 -5.46
C THR A 38 -21.48 14.80 -5.66
N THR A 39 -22.80 14.81 -5.80
CA THR A 39 -23.65 16.01 -5.75
C THR A 39 -23.81 16.55 -4.32
N ASN A 40 -23.24 15.89 -3.31
CA ASN A 40 -23.31 16.34 -1.92
C ASN A 40 -21.91 16.66 -1.37
N LEU A 41 -21.67 17.96 -1.16
CA LEU A 41 -20.51 18.53 -0.46
C LEU A 41 -20.38 18.04 1.01
N HIS A 42 -21.40 17.36 1.53
CA HIS A 42 -21.46 16.88 2.92
C HIS A 42 -20.93 15.45 3.16
N ILE A 43 -20.48 14.70 2.14
CA ILE A 43 -20.01 13.30 2.30
C ILE A 43 -18.46 13.20 2.34
N PHE A 44 -17.76 14.30 2.65
CA PHE A 44 -16.29 14.31 2.75
C PHE A 44 -15.71 13.39 3.85
N GLN A 45 -16.55 12.81 4.72
CA GLN A 45 -16.12 12.01 5.87
C GLN A 45 -16.39 10.50 5.76
N LYS A 46 -17.03 10.01 4.69
CA LYS A 46 -17.10 8.56 4.47
C LYS A 46 -16.06 8.18 3.43
N ALA A 47 -15.06 7.44 3.87
CA ALA A 47 -14.07 6.76 3.04
C ALA A 47 -14.77 5.71 2.13
N ASN A 48 -15.63 6.14 1.22
CA ASN A 48 -16.26 5.28 0.22
C ASN A 48 -15.40 5.32 -1.03
N VAL A 49 -15.04 4.14 -1.52
CA VAL A 49 -14.38 3.96 -2.82
C VAL A 49 -15.29 4.53 -3.89
N ARG A 50 -14.79 5.46 -4.71
CA ARG A 50 -15.57 6.19 -5.72
C ARG A 50 -15.54 5.54 -7.10
N TYR A 51 -14.87 4.40 -7.22
CA TYR A 51 -14.71 3.70 -8.48
C TYR A 51 -15.30 2.30 -8.43
N ASP A 52 -16.19 2.05 -9.38
CA ASP A 52 -16.59 0.70 -9.77
C ASP A 52 -15.56 0.09 -10.69
N MET A 53 -15.20 -1.18 -10.47
CA MET A 53 -14.41 -1.93 -11.42
C MET A 53 -15.32 -2.65 -12.39
N VAL A 54 -15.27 -2.29 -13.67
CA VAL A 54 -15.87 -3.09 -14.74
C VAL A 54 -14.97 -4.30 -14.98
N VAL A 55 -15.41 -5.47 -14.53
CA VAL A 55 -14.68 -6.73 -14.63
C VAL A 55 -15.15 -7.48 -15.88
N VAL A 56 -14.25 -7.65 -16.84
CA VAL A 56 -14.51 -8.38 -18.08
C VAL A 56 -13.93 -9.79 -17.94
N CYS A 57 -14.80 -10.79 -18.00
CA CYS A 57 -14.44 -12.19 -17.84
C CYS A 57 -14.65 -13.00 -19.12
N ARG A 58 -13.67 -13.85 -19.44
CA ARG A 58 -13.72 -14.82 -20.54
C ARG A 58 -13.78 -16.23 -20.00
N LYS A 59 -14.50 -17.11 -20.70
CA LYS A 59 -14.54 -18.53 -20.38
C LYS A 59 -13.18 -19.15 -20.71
N ARG A 60 -12.74 -20.07 -19.87
CA ARG A 60 -11.50 -20.81 -20.06
C ARG A 60 -11.75 -21.98 -21.00
N GLU A 61 -11.14 -21.92 -22.17
CA GLU A 61 -11.20 -23.00 -23.18
C GLU A 61 -10.09 -24.03 -23.00
N VAL A 62 -8.93 -23.60 -22.48
CA VAL A 62 -7.74 -24.44 -22.28
C VAL A 62 -7.18 -24.21 -20.87
N GLN A 63 -6.66 -25.27 -20.26
CA GLN A 63 -5.96 -25.16 -18.97
C GLN A 63 -4.69 -24.32 -19.13
N PRO A 64 -4.41 -23.39 -18.20
CA PRO A 64 -3.20 -22.59 -18.26
C PRO A 64 -1.97 -23.47 -17.99
N GLU A 65 -0.83 -23.06 -18.52
CA GLU A 65 0.45 -23.70 -18.20
C GLU A 65 0.82 -23.51 -16.73
N LYS A 66 1.51 -24.50 -16.17
CA LYS A 66 2.03 -24.46 -14.81
C LYS A 66 2.98 -23.28 -14.65
N LYS A 67 2.72 -22.44 -13.64
CA LYS A 67 3.51 -21.24 -13.34
C LYS A 67 3.97 -21.24 -11.88
N HIS A 68 5.22 -20.87 -11.66
CA HIS A 68 5.73 -20.62 -10.32
C HIS A 68 5.20 -19.30 -9.77
N TRP A 69 4.81 -19.31 -8.50
CA TRP A 69 4.28 -18.14 -7.82
C TRP A 69 5.26 -16.97 -7.81
N SER A 70 6.55 -17.22 -7.56
CA SER A 70 7.58 -16.17 -7.56
C SER A 70 7.64 -15.39 -8.88
N THR A 71 7.56 -16.10 -10.02
CA THR A 71 7.50 -15.44 -11.33
C THR A 71 6.25 -14.58 -11.50
N LEU A 72 5.14 -14.97 -10.88
CA LEU A 72 3.90 -14.21 -10.92
C LEU A 72 3.94 -13.03 -9.95
N GLU A 73 4.55 -13.19 -8.77
CA GLU A 73 4.83 -12.10 -7.82
C GLU A 73 5.66 -11.01 -8.48
N ASP A 74 6.72 -11.35 -9.22
CA ASP A 74 7.54 -10.37 -9.94
C ASP A 74 6.71 -9.61 -10.98
N GLN A 75 5.89 -10.32 -11.76
CA GLN A 75 5.00 -9.69 -12.76
C GLN A 75 3.96 -8.78 -12.10
N ILE A 76 3.41 -9.20 -10.96
CA ILE A 76 2.49 -8.40 -10.17
C ILE A 76 3.21 -7.16 -9.63
N TYR A 77 4.42 -7.31 -9.09
CA TYR A 77 5.22 -6.20 -8.58
C TYR A 77 5.44 -5.12 -9.64
N PHE A 78 5.89 -5.50 -10.84
CA PHE A 78 6.05 -4.55 -11.95
C PHE A 78 4.70 -3.99 -12.42
N LYS A 79 3.64 -4.79 -12.40
CA LYS A 79 2.29 -4.33 -12.76
C LYS A 79 1.79 -3.25 -11.80
N VAL A 80 2.04 -3.40 -10.50
CA VAL A 80 1.71 -2.40 -9.47
C VAL A 80 2.49 -1.13 -9.75
N GLU A 81 3.80 -1.22 -9.97
CA GLU A 81 4.65 -0.06 -10.23
C GLU A 81 4.18 0.74 -11.45
N ASP A 82 3.90 0.05 -12.56
CA ASP A 82 3.38 0.66 -13.79
C ASP A 82 2.01 1.31 -13.57
N GLU A 83 1.14 0.66 -12.82
CA GLU A 83 -0.20 1.16 -12.54
C GLU A 83 -0.17 2.40 -11.64
N LEU A 84 0.67 2.41 -10.59
CA LEU A 84 0.86 3.60 -9.74
C LEU A 84 1.39 4.78 -10.56
N LYS A 85 2.44 4.56 -11.37
CA LYS A 85 2.96 5.60 -12.28
C LYS A 85 1.90 6.09 -13.27
N ARG A 86 1.06 5.18 -13.78
CA ARG A 86 -0.04 5.53 -14.69
C ARG A 86 -1.06 6.41 -13.99
N LEU A 87 -1.49 6.05 -12.79
CA LEU A 87 -2.50 6.78 -12.02
C LEU A 87 -1.99 8.17 -11.59
N GLU A 88 -0.74 8.28 -11.15
CA GLU A 88 -0.09 9.56 -10.84
C GLU A 88 -0.07 10.52 -12.03
N LYS A 89 0.32 10.03 -13.23
CA LYS A 89 0.38 10.85 -14.46
C LYS A 89 -0.95 11.45 -14.86
N HIS A 90 -2.05 10.75 -14.58
CA HIS A 90 -3.38 11.19 -15.03
C HIS A 90 -4.01 12.24 -14.09
N LYS A 91 -3.33 12.63 -12.99
CA LYS A 91 -3.73 13.69 -12.03
C LYS A 91 -5.23 13.71 -11.71
N LYS A 92 -5.86 12.54 -11.67
CA LYS A 92 -7.22 12.44 -11.15
C LYS A 92 -7.12 12.54 -9.63
N ASN A 93 -8.02 13.29 -8.99
CA ASN A 93 -8.13 13.36 -7.54
C ASN A 93 -8.61 12.00 -6.99
N LEU A 94 -7.79 10.96 -7.12
CA LEU A 94 -8.03 9.62 -6.57
C LEU A 94 -7.61 9.63 -5.10
N SER A 95 -8.44 9.04 -4.24
CA SER A 95 -8.03 8.82 -2.86
C SER A 95 -7.03 7.65 -2.81
N SER A 96 -6.34 7.47 -1.68
CA SER A 96 -5.45 6.31 -1.51
C SER A 96 -6.21 4.98 -1.63
N GLU A 97 -7.45 4.95 -1.15
CA GLU A 97 -8.36 3.81 -1.23
C GLU A 97 -8.78 3.53 -2.68
N ASP A 98 -9.05 4.57 -3.48
CA ASP A 98 -9.33 4.41 -4.91
C ASP A 98 -8.13 3.81 -5.63
N VAL A 99 -6.94 4.37 -5.43
CA VAL A 99 -5.70 3.86 -6.05
C VAL A 99 -5.47 2.40 -5.64
N PHE A 100 -5.64 2.08 -4.36
CA PHE A 100 -5.51 0.72 -3.84
C PHE A 100 -6.45 -0.26 -4.56
N VAL A 101 -7.75 0.03 -4.60
CA VAL A 101 -8.75 -0.88 -5.20
C VAL A 101 -8.52 -1.06 -6.70
N VAL A 102 -8.22 0.02 -7.43
CA VAL A 102 -7.91 -0.04 -8.87
C VAL A 102 -6.70 -0.95 -9.13
N THR A 103 -5.66 -0.79 -8.32
CA THR A 103 -4.39 -1.51 -8.48
C THR A 103 -4.54 -2.99 -8.14
N ILE A 104 -5.26 -3.33 -7.07
CA ILE A 104 -5.62 -4.72 -6.74
C ILE A 104 -6.34 -5.37 -7.91
N GLY A 105 -7.37 -4.70 -8.44
CA GLY A 105 -8.11 -5.19 -9.59
C GLY A 105 -7.20 -5.55 -10.77
N LYS A 106 -6.24 -4.68 -11.08
CA LYS A 106 -5.23 -4.90 -12.14
C LYS A 106 -4.31 -6.08 -11.86
N CYS A 107 -3.99 -6.35 -10.60
CA CYS A 107 -3.23 -7.54 -10.21
C CYS A 107 -4.06 -8.82 -10.38
N LEU A 108 -5.37 -8.78 -10.10
CA LEU A 108 -6.25 -9.94 -10.31
C LEU A 108 -6.42 -10.29 -11.79
N GLU A 109 -6.37 -9.28 -12.66
CA GLU A 109 -6.31 -9.48 -14.12
C GLU A 109 -5.08 -10.31 -14.53
N VAL A 110 -3.95 -10.13 -13.86
CA VAL A 110 -2.71 -10.90 -14.10
C VAL A 110 -2.83 -12.30 -13.50
N TYR A 111 -3.22 -12.40 -12.24
CA TYR A 111 -3.29 -13.69 -11.52
C TYR A 111 -4.31 -14.65 -12.12
N SER A 112 -5.54 -14.18 -12.37
CA SER A 112 -6.66 -15.04 -12.79
C SER A 112 -6.40 -15.79 -14.11
N LYS A 113 -5.55 -15.25 -14.99
CA LYS A 113 -5.16 -15.89 -16.25
C LYS A 113 -4.44 -17.23 -16.01
N HIS A 114 -3.69 -17.34 -14.92
CA HIS A 114 -2.86 -18.52 -14.59
C HIS A 114 -3.51 -19.48 -13.59
N TYR A 115 -4.54 -19.06 -12.86
CA TYR A 115 -5.29 -19.96 -11.97
C TYR A 115 -5.93 -21.14 -12.73
N PRO A 116 -5.95 -22.38 -12.19
CA PRO A 116 -5.43 -22.81 -10.89
C PRO A 116 -3.98 -23.30 -10.90
N GLU A 117 -3.28 -23.23 -12.03
CA GLU A 117 -1.97 -23.85 -12.22
C GLU A 117 -0.81 -22.97 -11.72
N VAL A 118 -0.96 -22.43 -10.52
CA VAL A 118 0.01 -21.55 -9.84
C VAL A 118 0.55 -22.25 -8.59
N TYR A 119 1.87 -22.35 -8.45
CA TYR A 119 2.49 -23.22 -7.44
C TYR A 119 3.63 -22.54 -6.64
N LYS A 120 3.69 -22.84 -5.34
CA LYS A 120 4.85 -22.64 -4.45
C LYS A 120 5.48 -24.01 -4.18
N GLY A 121 6.59 -24.31 -4.85
CA GLY A 121 7.14 -25.67 -4.88
C GLY A 121 6.14 -26.63 -5.52
N GLU A 122 5.69 -27.63 -4.78
CA GLU A 122 4.69 -28.61 -5.22
C GLU A 122 3.25 -28.23 -4.83
N LYS A 123 3.07 -27.27 -3.91
CA LYS A 123 1.76 -26.86 -3.41
C LYS A 123 1.12 -25.84 -4.36
N ARG A 124 -0.15 -26.06 -4.74
CA ARG A 124 -0.96 -25.04 -5.42
C ARG A 124 -1.22 -23.86 -4.49
N VAL A 125 -1.09 -22.65 -5.02
CA VAL A 125 -1.39 -21.41 -4.29
C VAL A 125 -2.90 -21.21 -4.24
N SER A 126 -3.45 -21.02 -3.05
CA SER A 126 -4.88 -20.71 -2.90
C SER A 126 -5.20 -19.29 -3.34
N ILE A 127 -6.48 -18.98 -3.54
CA ILE A 127 -6.90 -17.62 -3.89
C ILE A 127 -6.66 -16.65 -2.73
N GLU A 128 -6.88 -17.09 -1.50
CA GLU A 128 -6.60 -16.32 -0.28
C GLU A 128 -5.10 -16.03 -0.14
N GLU A 129 -4.25 -17.04 -0.34
CA GLU A 129 -2.79 -16.87 -0.30
C GLU A 129 -2.31 -15.88 -1.36
N ALA A 130 -2.84 -15.97 -2.58
CA ALA A 130 -2.49 -15.06 -3.67
C ALA A 130 -2.98 -13.63 -3.41
N LEU A 131 -4.21 -13.47 -2.91
CA LEU A 131 -4.80 -12.16 -2.59
C LEU A 131 -4.07 -11.44 -1.46
N SER A 132 -3.74 -12.15 -0.38
CA SER A 132 -2.97 -11.60 0.73
C SER A 132 -1.62 -11.08 0.24
N SER A 133 -0.91 -11.86 -0.58
CA SER A 133 0.40 -11.46 -1.11
C SER A 133 0.29 -10.31 -2.12
N ILE A 134 -0.70 -10.32 -3.03
CA ILE A 134 -0.99 -9.19 -3.92
C ILE A 134 -1.23 -7.91 -3.12
N ARG A 135 -2.03 -8.01 -2.06
CA ARG A 135 -2.34 -6.89 -1.17
C ARG A 135 -1.10 -6.34 -0.50
N GLU A 136 -0.25 -7.20 0.06
CA GLU A 136 1.02 -6.80 0.66
C GLU A 136 1.93 -6.07 -0.34
N ILE A 137 2.00 -6.55 -1.60
CA ILE A 137 2.78 -5.88 -2.67
C ILE A 137 2.21 -4.48 -2.95
N VAL A 138 0.90 -4.36 -3.12
CA VAL A 138 0.24 -3.08 -3.40
C VAL A 138 0.40 -2.10 -2.23
N ASP A 139 0.13 -2.54 -1.00
CA ASP A 139 0.25 -1.73 0.21
C ASP A 139 1.70 -1.26 0.39
N SER A 140 2.69 -2.14 0.21
CA SER A 140 4.12 -1.82 0.33
C SER A 140 4.54 -0.74 -0.67
N GLN A 141 4.19 -0.90 -1.95
CA GLN A 141 4.55 0.07 -2.99
C GLN A 141 3.83 1.41 -2.80
N LEU A 142 2.54 1.40 -2.45
CA LEU A 142 1.80 2.63 -2.12
C LEU A 142 2.44 3.38 -0.96
N MET A 143 2.80 2.66 0.10
CA MET A 143 3.46 3.24 1.26
C MET A 143 4.82 3.82 0.89
N HIS A 144 5.60 3.13 0.04
CA HIS A 144 6.85 3.64 -0.50
C HIS A 144 6.67 4.93 -1.31
N THR A 145 5.75 4.95 -2.27
CA THR A 145 5.43 6.14 -3.07
C THR A 145 5.04 7.33 -2.20
N ARG A 146 4.11 7.14 -1.27
CA ARG A 146 3.63 8.21 -0.38
C ARG A 146 4.72 8.70 0.56
N PHE A 147 5.54 7.79 1.09
CA PHE A 147 6.67 8.16 1.94
C PHE A 147 7.64 9.07 1.18
N ASN A 148 8.00 8.71 -0.05
CA ASN A 148 8.93 9.50 -0.87
C ASN A 148 8.36 10.87 -1.24
N GLN A 149 7.05 10.95 -1.52
CA GLN A 149 6.38 12.22 -1.77
C GLN A 149 6.47 13.13 -0.53
N VAL A 150 6.10 12.64 0.65
CA VAL A 150 6.15 13.43 1.88
C VAL A 150 7.58 13.81 2.24
N ALA A 151 8.55 12.91 2.07
CA ALA A 151 9.96 13.20 2.30
C ALA A 151 10.49 14.30 1.35
N GLY A 152 10.02 14.32 0.10
CA GLY A 152 10.37 15.37 -0.87
C GLY A 152 9.68 16.72 -0.63
N GLU A 153 8.45 16.71 -0.10
CA GLU A 153 7.68 17.92 0.25
C GLU A 153 8.07 18.51 1.62
N THR A 154 8.64 17.70 2.51
CA THR A 154 9.06 18.10 3.86
C THR A 154 10.55 17.81 4.08
N ASP A 155 10.86 16.72 4.76
CA ASP A 155 12.19 16.12 4.90
C ASP A 155 12.03 14.66 5.38
N THR A 156 13.12 13.89 5.30
CA THR A 156 13.12 12.47 5.65
C THR A 156 12.71 12.20 7.09
N LEU A 157 13.16 13.00 8.07
CA LEU A 157 12.84 12.78 9.48
C LEU A 157 11.35 13.02 9.75
N THR A 158 10.80 14.06 9.12
CA THR A 158 9.36 14.36 9.16
C THR A 158 8.53 13.24 8.54
N ALA A 159 8.95 12.72 7.38
CA ALA A 159 8.30 11.56 6.78
C ALA A 159 8.39 10.31 7.67
N ILE A 160 9.54 10.03 8.28
CA ILE A 160 9.67 8.91 9.23
C ILE A 160 8.70 9.08 10.41
N TYR A 161 8.64 10.27 10.99
CA TYR A 161 7.73 10.55 12.09
C TYR A 161 6.28 10.30 11.69
N LEU A 162 5.81 10.92 10.60
CA LEU A 162 4.43 10.83 10.15
C LEU A 162 3.97 9.40 9.82
N PHE A 163 4.84 8.59 9.21
CA PHE A 163 4.47 7.24 8.76
C PHE A 163 4.68 6.16 9.81
N TYR A 164 5.65 6.33 10.72
CA TYR A 164 6.04 5.24 11.63
C TYR A 164 5.84 5.55 13.10
N LEU A 165 5.91 6.82 13.52
CA LEU A 165 5.96 7.21 14.94
C LEU A 165 4.70 7.95 15.41
N ALA A 166 4.08 8.74 14.54
CA ALA A 166 2.90 9.54 14.88
C ALA A 166 1.78 8.66 15.46
N GLY A 167 1.24 9.10 16.60
CA GLY A 167 0.18 8.38 17.32
C GLY A 167 0.65 7.14 18.09
N LYS A 168 1.95 6.84 18.14
CA LYS A 168 2.50 5.73 18.93
C LYS A 168 3.29 6.26 20.13
N THR A 169 3.22 5.52 21.23
CA THR A 169 4.08 5.73 22.40
C THR A 169 5.40 4.96 22.28
N SER A 170 5.37 3.80 21.60
CA SER A 170 6.56 3.01 21.33
C SER A 170 6.45 2.22 20.03
N ILE A 171 7.60 1.79 19.52
CA ILE A 171 7.71 0.89 18.36
C ILE A 171 8.88 -0.09 18.55
N SER A 172 8.71 -1.32 18.07
CA SER A 172 9.81 -2.30 18.03
C SER A 172 10.97 -1.78 17.18
N TYR A 173 12.19 -1.85 17.73
CA TYR A 173 13.41 -1.50 17.01
C TYR A 173 13.54 -2.31 15.72
N GLU A 174 13.28 -3.62 15.80
CA GLU A 174 13.37 -4.52 14.65
C GLU A 174 12.37 -4.16 13.55
N SER A 175 11.13 -3.86 13.93
CA SER A 175 10.09 -3.47 12.97
C SER A 175 10.42 -2.18 12.26
N LEU A 176 10.86 -1.15 12.99
CA LEU A 176 11.28 0.12 12.38
C LEU A 176 12.52 -0.07 11.51
N ASN A 177 13.51 -0.82 11.98
CA ASN A 177 14.74 -1.09 11.24
C ASN A 177 14.47 -1.80 9.91
N LYS A 178 13.56 -2.79 9.90
CA LYS A 178 13.14 -3.46 8.66
C LYS A 178 12.51 -2.48 7.68
N ALA A 179 11.60 -1.62 8.15
CA ALA A 179 10.90 -0.65 7.30
C ALA A 179 11.84 0.44 6.73
N LEU A 180 12.78 0.93 7.53
CA LEU A 180 13.75 1.95 7.12
C LEU A 180 14.85 1.40 6.21
N LYS A 181 15.36 0.18 6.46
CA LYS A 181 16.36 -0.46 5.60
C LYS A 181 15.90 -0.65 4.16
N MET A 182 14.62 -0.96 3.95
CA MET A 182 14.05 -1.05 2.59
C MET A 182 14.11 0.27 1.81
N ARG A 183 14.34 1.39 2.51
CA ARG A 183 14.45 2.75 1.95
C ARG A 183 15.88 3.30 2.04
N SER A 184 16.86 2.45 2.37
CA SER A 184 18.25 2.86 2.63
C SER A 184 18.39 3.88 3.77
N LEU A 185 17.48 3.85 4.75
CA LEU A 185 17.46 4.72 5.93
C LEU A 185 17.87 3.95 7.19
N GLY A 186 18.44 4.67 8.17
CA GLY A 186 18.90 4.09 9.43
C GLY A 186 18.09 4.53 10.65
N VAL A 187 17.77 3.59 11.55
CA VAL A 187 17.13 3.91 12.85
C VAL A 187 17.97 4.89 13.67
N LYS A 188 19.30 4.86 13.48
CA LYS A 188 20.22 5.77 14.14
C LYS A 188 19.84 7.24 13.93
N GLU A 189 19.41 7.62 12.72
CA GLU A 189 18.99 9.00 12.42
C GLU A 189 17.76 9.43 13.24
N VAL A 190 16.87 8.49 13.54
CA VAL A 190 15.68 8.72 14.37
C VAL A 190 16.05 8.94 15.83
N ILE A 191 17.03 8.19 16.32
CA ILE A 191 17.54 8.33 17.70
C ILE A 191 18.35 9.62 17.83
N ASP A 192 19.30 9.86 16.93
CA ASP A 192 20.18 11.03 16.94
C ASP A 192 19.39 12.35 16.76
N SER A 193 18.25 12.30 16.05
CA SER A 193 17.35 13.46 15.91
C SER A 193 16.50 13.73 17.16
N GLY A 194 16.50 12.84 18.15
CA GLY A 194 15.67 12.93 19.34
C GLY A 194 14.18 12.76 19.03
N LEU A 195 13.82 11.97 18.02
CA LEU A 195 12.42 11.58 17.77
C LEU A 195 12.01 10.37 18.59
N ALA A 196 12.97 9.50 18.92
CA ALA A 196 12.75 8.35 19.78
C ALA A 196 14.00 8.01 20.59
N GLU A 197 13.82 7.44 21.77
CA GLU A 197 14.89 6.91 22.61
C GLU A 197 14.83 5.38 22.64
N ARG A 198 15.99 4.73 22.71
CA ARG A 198 16.06 3.27 22.73
C ARG A 198 16.00 2.72 24.16
N GLU A 199 15.00 1.89 24.42
CA GLU A 199 14.87 1.11 25.65
C GLU A 199 14.84 -0.39 25.31
N GLY A 200 16.00 -1.04 25.43
CA GLY A 200 16.15 -2.45 25.05
C GLY A 200 15.85 -2.72 23.57
N ASN A 201 14.76 -3.45 23.30
CA ASN A 201 14.28 -3.78 21.95
C ASN A 201 13.12 -2.87 21.47
N GLN A 202 12.75 -1.87 22.28
CA GLN A 202 11.74 -0.89 21.94
C GLN A 202 12.39 0.48 21.71
N LEU A 203 11.71 1.30 20.94
CA LEU A 203 11.98 2.72 20.78
C LEU A 203 10.80 3.47 21.38
N LEU A 204 11.03 4.24 22.44
CA LEU A 204 10.03 5.15 23.02
C LEU A 204 9.96 6.40 22.15
N VAL A 205 8.76 6.73 21.66
CA VAL A 205 8.54 7.92 20.83
C VAL A 205 8.42 9.13 21.74
N LEU A 206 9.32 10.11 21.57
CA LEU A 206 9.33 11.30 22.42
C LEU A 206 8.22 12.27 22.02
N THR A 207 7.46 12.72 23.01
CA THR A 207 6.44 13.77 22.87
C THR A 207 7.07 15.13 22.61
N PRO A 208 6.33 16.11 22.07
CA PRO A 208 6.85 17.48 21.91
C PRO A 208 7.46 18.07 23.19
N LEU A 209 6.85 17.80 24.35
CA LEU A 209 7.32 18.31 25.64
C LEU A 209 8.67 17.69 26.05
N GLU A 210 8.84 16.37 25.90
CA GLU A 210 10.09 15.67 26.21
C GLU A 210 11.23 16.10 25.28
N ARG A 211 10.90 16.53 24.06
CA ARG A 211 11.88 17.00 23.07
C ARG A 211 12.34 18.44 23.33
N LYS A 212 11.72 19.19 24.24
CA LYS A 212 11.97 20.64 24.41
C LYS A 212 13.45 20.98 24.59
N GLU A 213 14.12 20.38 25.56
CA GLU A 213 15.54 20.66 25.85
C GLU A 213 16.44 20.27 24.67
N ILE A 214 16.14 19.14 24.02
CA ILE A 214 16.85 18.68 22.82
C ILE A 214 16.72 19.72 21.71
N LEU A 215 15.51 20.23 21.47
CA LEU A 215 15.25 21.20 20.41
C LEU A 215 15.86 22.58 20.70
N GLU A 216 15.87 23.02 21.96
CA GLU A 216 16.52 24.27 22.38
C GLU A 216 18.05 24.22 22.21
N SER A 217 18.66 23.04 22.33
CA SER A 217 20.10 22.84 22.12
C SER A 217 20.52 22.83 20.64
N LYS A 218 19.57 22.60 19.72
CA LYS A 218 19.84 22.54 18.27
C LYS A 218 19.91 23.94 17.67
N ARG A 219 20.80 24.13 16.68
CA ARG A 219 20.79 25.33 15.84
C ARG A 219 19.50 25.37 15.02
N LYS A 220 18.83 26.53 14.96
CA LYS A 220 17.55 26.71 14.24
C LYS A 220 17.60 26.26 12.77
N GLU A 221 18.74 26.45 12.11
CA GLU A 221 18.99 26.06 10.72
C GLU A 221 18.97 24.53 10.52
N ASN A 222 19.26 23.76 11.57
CA ASN A 222 19.33 22.29 11.54
C ASN A 222 18.02 21.62 11.97
N LEU A 223 16.97 22.40 12.28
CA LEU A 223 15.67 21.86 12.66
C LEU A 223 14.94 21.31 11.43
N SER A 224 14.63 20.02 11.47
CA SER A 224 13.68 19.39 10.54
C SER A 224 12.30 20.04 10.64
N VAL A 225 11.41 19.80 9.66
CA VAL A 225 10.04 20.32 9.70
C VAL A 225 9.32 19.83 10.97
N ILE A 226 9.46 18.56 11.33
CA ILE A 226 8.87 18.01 12.56
C ILE A 226 9.48 18.61 13.84
N ASP A 227 10.77 18.95 13.84
CA ASP A 227 11.39 19.67 14.95
C ASP A 227 10.71 21.04 15.14
N ARG A 228 10.49 21.77 14.05
CA ARG A 228 9.85 23.10 14.10
C ARG A 228 8.40 22.99 14.58
N VAL A 229 7.67 21.96 14.14
CA VAL A 229 6.30 21.71 14.60
C VAL A 229 6.24 21.40 16.09
N HIS A 230 7.17 20.59 16.60
CA HIS A 230 7.21 20.24 18.03
C HIS A 230 7.78 21.36 18.93
N TYR A 231 8.41 22.37 18.34
CA TYR A 231 8.95 23.53 19.04
C TYR A 231 7.91 24.66 19.25
N LEU A 232 6.83 24.66 18.46
CA LEU A 232 5.70 25.60 18.59
C LEU A 232 4.78 25.21 19.75
#